data_AF-A0A8I0MJ05-F1
#
_entry.id   AF-A0A8I0MJ05-F1
#
_cell.length_a   1.000
_cell.length_b   1.000
_cell.length_c   1.000
_cell.angle_alpha   90.00
_cell.angle_beta   90.00
_cell.angle_gamma   90.00
#
_symmetry.space_group_name_H-M   'P 1'
#
loop_
_entity.id
_entity.type
_entity.pdbx_description
1 polymer ?
#
loop_
_entity_poly.entity_id
_entity_poly.type
_entity_poly.pdbx_seq_one_letter_code
_entity_poly.pdbx_strand_id
1 'polypeptide(L)'
;MDIKTLLEQIRDKREKLDAATRIIAICDGDFYRGGILAEPTHGNERYLSISKEFIREMAFNQKQIFEAELAILEDAKETAERVVSGLLPDDRTSA
;
A
#
# COMPACT_ATOMS: atom_id res chain seq x y z
N MET A 1 -2.80 13.09 15.94
CA MET A 1 -1.90 12.71 14.83
C MET A 1 -1.27 13.98 14.28
N ASP A 2 0.05 14.03 14.09
CA ASP A 2 0.74 15.18 13.50
C ASP A 2 0.54 15.19 11.97
N ILE A 3 0.40 16.37 11.37
CA ILE A 3 0.16 16.51 9.92
C ILE A 3 1.33 15.95 9.10
N LYS A 4 2.56 16.03 9.62
CA LYS A 4 3.74 15.43 9.00
C LYS A 4 3.61 13.90 8.93
N THR A 5 3.18 13.26 10.03
CA THR A 5 2.94 11.82 10.08
C THR A 5 1.84 11.40 9.12
N LEU A 6 0.76 12.18 9.00
CA LEU A 6 -0.31 11.91 8.04
C LEU A 6 0.20 11.94 6.59
N LEU A 7 1.00 12.95 6.22
CA LEU A 7 1.57 13.06 4.89
C LEU A 7 2.57 11.92 4.59
N GLU A 8 3.37 11.52 5.57
CA GLU A 8 4.28 10.38 5.44
C GLU A 8 3.52 9.06 5.24
N GLN A 9 2.42 8.85 5.97
CA GLN A 9 1.55 7.68 5.80
C GLN A 9 0.88 7.67 4.43
N ILE A 10 0.37 8.82 3.95
CA ILE A 10 -0.20 8.93 2.59
C ILE A 10 0.83 8.56 1.54
N ARG A 11 2.07 9.07 1.65
CA ARG A 11 3.15 8.74 0.72
C ARG A 11 3.46 7.23 0.73
N ASP A 12 3.63 6.64 1.91
CA ASP A 12 3.88 5.20 2.07
C ASP A 12 2.76 4.35 1.45
N LYS A 13 1.49 4.71 1.67
CA LYS A 13 0.35 3.99 1.08
C LYS A 13 0.33 4.11 -0.45
N ARG A 14 0.64 5.28 -1.01
CA ARG A 14 0.74 5.47 -2.47
C ARG A 14 1.87 4.64 -3.09
N GLU A 15 3.04 4.62 -2.45
CA GLU A 15 4.18 3.81 -2.91
C GLU A 15 3.84 2.30 -2.90
N LYS A 16 3.19 1.84 -1.83
CA LYS A 16 2.74 0.46 -1.70
C LYS A 16 1.63 0.08 -2.70
N LEU A 17 0.70 1.00 -2.96
CA LEU A 17 -0.34 0.83 -3.96
C LEU A 17 0.24 0.69 -5.37
N ASP A 18 1.21 1.54 -5.69
CA ASP A 18 1.91 1.49 -6.97
C ASP A 18 2.72 0.20 -7.12
N ALA A 19 3.41 -0.26 -6.06
CA ALA A 19 4.09 -1.55 -6.05
C ALA A 19 3.13 -2.72 -6.31
N ALA A 20 1.97 -2.77 -5.63
CA ALA A 20 0.96 -3.80 -5.84
C ALA A 20 0.43 -3.78 -7.28
N THR A 21 0.19 -2.59 -7.84
CA THR A 21 -0.26 -2.42 -9.23
C THR A 21 0.78 -2.91 -10.22
N ARG A 22 2.07 -2.62 -9.99
CA ARG A 22 3.18 -3.12 -10.80
C ARG A 22 3.28 -4.65 -10.77
N ILE A 23 3.09 -5.28 -9.60
CA ILE A 23 3.10 -6.75 -9.48
C ILE A 23 1.97 -7.37 -10.31
N ILE A 24 0.75 -6.81 -10.25
CA ILE A 24 -0.38 -7.28 -11.05
C ILE A 24 -0.03 -7.18 -12.55
N ALA A 25 0.54 -6.06 -13.00
CA ALA A 25 0.94 -5.87 -14.39
C ALA A 25 2.01 -6.89 -14.84
N ILE A 26 2.96 -7.24 -13.97
CA ILE A 26 3.96 -8.29 -14.23
C ILE A 26 3.28 -9.65 -14.39
N CYS A 27 2.31 -9.97 -13.53
CA CYS A 27 1.57 -11.23 -13.62
C CYS A 27 0.65 -11.32 -14.85
N ASP A 28 0.13 -10.17 -15.32
CA ASP A 28 -0.73 -10.07 -16.50
C ASP A 28 0.06 -10.06 -17.83
N GLY A 29 1.38 -9.80 -17.78
CA GLY A 29 2.28 -9.84 -18.92
C GLY A 29 3.10 -11.14 -19.03
N ASP A 30 4.35 -11.00 -19.47
CA ASP A 30 5.29 -12.12 -19.65
C ASP A 30 5.88 -12.58 -18.30
N PHE A 31 5.07 -13.31 -17.55
CA PHE A 31 5.49 -13.95 -16.30
C PHE A 31 6.25 -15.26 -16.60
N TYR A 32 7.57 -15.25 -16.40
CA TYR A 32 8.40 -16.45 -16.62
C TYR A 32 8.33 -17.46 -15.46
N ARG A 33 8.48 -16.97 -14.22
CA ARG A 33 8.54 -17.80 -13.00
C ARG A 33 8.37 -16.92 -11.75
N GLY A 34 7.69 -17.45 -10.73
CA GLY A 34 7.67 -16.88 -9.39
C GLY A 34 7.89 -17.96 -8.33
N GLY A 35 8.45 -17.55 -7.21
CA GLY A 35 8.67 -18.45 -6.09
C GLY A 35 9.34 -17.76 -4.92
N ILE A 36 9.24 -18.38 -3.75
CA ILE A 36 9.95 -17.92 -2.54
C ILE A 36 11.33 -18.55 -2.56
N LEU A 37 12.37 -17.72 -2.40
CA LEU A 37 13.72 -18.20 -2.19
C LEU A 37 13.76 -19.01 -0.89
N ALA A 38 13.93 -20.32 -1.01
CA ALA A 38 14.23 -21.21 0.10
C ALA A 38 15.75 -21.25 0.24
N GLU A 39 16.22 -20.84 1.41
CA GLU A 39 17.62 -20.69 1.82
C GLU A 39 18.58 -21.68 1.13
N PRO A 40 19.74 -21.22 0.63
CA PRO A 40 20.65 -22.04 -0.16
C PRO A 40 21.36 -23.07 0.72
N THR A 41 20.75 -24.25 0.91
CA THR A 41 21.51 -25.40 1.40
C THR A 41 22.45 -25.84 0.28
N HIS A 42 23.75 -25.62 0.50
CA HIS A 42 24.86 -26.05 -0.37
C HIS A 42 25.03 -25.24 -1.68
N GLY A 43 24.76 -23.94 -1.65
CA GLY A 43 25.12 -23.02 -2.74
C GLY A 43 24.20 -23.05 -3.98
N ASN A 44 23.16 -23.89 -3.98
CA ASN A 44 22.12 -23.86 -4.99
C ASN A 44 20.93 -23.05 -4.49
N GLU A 45 20.53 -22.04 -5.25
CA GLU A 45 19.29 -21.30 -4.99
C GLU A 45 18.10 -22.25 -5.19
N ARG A 46 17.42 -22.58 -4.09
CA ARG A 46 16.16 -23.34 -4.14
C ARG A 46 15.01 -22.35 -4.06
N TYR A 47 13.97 -22.62 -4.83
CA TYR A 47 12.77 -21.82 -4.79
C TYR A 47 11.56 -22.71 -4.58
N LEU A 48 10.66 -22.30 -3.70
CA LEU A 48 9.31 -22.85 -3.63
C LEU A 48 8.49 -22.19 -4.72
N SER A 49 8.10 -22.96 -5.74
CA SER A 49 7.32 -22.46 -6.87
C SER A 49 5.99 -21.90 -6.39
N ILE A 50 5.63 -20.72 -6.88
CA ILE A 50 4.32 -20.10 -6.64
C ILE A 50 3.72 -19.75 -8.00
N SER A 51 2.43 -20.06 -8.18
CA SER A 51 1.72 -19.75 -9.41
C SER A 51 1.54 -18.24 -9.57
N LYS A 52 1.53 -17.77 -10.82
CA LYS A 52 1.31 -16.35 -11.12
C LYS A 52 -0.08 -15.90 -10.68
N GLU A 53 -1.07 -16.78 -10.77
CA GLU A 53 -2.45 -16.52 -10.38
C GLU A 53 -2.54 -16.20 -8.89
N PHE A 54 -1.82 -16.96 -8.06
CA PHE A 54 -1.78 -16.73 -6.62
C PHE A 54 -1.08 -15.42 -6.26
N ILE A 55 0.08 -15.12 -6.89
CA ILE A 55 0.79 -13.86 -6.68
C ILE A 55 -0.09 -12.67 -7.07
N ARG A 56 -0.77 -12.77 -8.22
CA ARG A 56 -1.69 -11.76 -8.73
C ARG A 56 -2.86 -11.53 -7.79
N GLU A 57 -3.50 -12.59 -7.31
CA GLU A 57 -4.63 -12.50 -6.38
C GLU A 57 -4.21 -11.84 -5.07
N MET A 58 -3.06 -12.23 -4.50
CA MET A 58 -2.51 -11.58 -3.32
C MET A 58 -2.25 -10.10 -3.54
N ALA A 59 -1.63 -9.74 -4.68
CA ALA A 59 -1.35 -8.34 -5.01
C ALA A 59 -2.64 -7.53 -5.19
N PHE A 60 -3.68 -8.13 -5.78
CA PHE A 60 -4.99 -7.50 -5.95
C PHE A 60 -5.69 -7.24 -4.61
N ASN A 61 -5.70 -8.24 -3.71
CA ASN A 61 -6.24 -8.07 -2.36
C ASN A 61 -5.50 -6.98 -1.59
N GLN A 62 -4.17 -6.97 -1.68
CA GLN A 62 -3.35 -5.98 -1.01
C GLN A 62 -3.55 -4.56 -1.59
N LYS A 63 -3.75 -4.45 -2.91
CA LYS A 63 -4.12 -3.20 -3.59
C LYS A 63 -5.43 -2.62 -3.02
N GLN A 64 -6.47 -3.44 -2.89
CA GLN A 64 -7.76 -3.00 -2.34
C GLN A 64 -7.64 -2.48 -0.90
N ILE A 65 -6.83 -3.15 -0.07
CA ILE A 65 -6.56 -2.70 1.30
C ILE A 65 -5.90 -1.32 1.29
N PHE A 66 -4.87 -1.12 0.46
CA PHE A 66 -4.18 0.16 0.36
C PHE A 66 -5.08 1.28 -0.20
N GLU A 67 -5.96 0.99 -1.15
CA GLU A 67 -6.95 1.95 -1.67
C GLU A 67 -7.90 2.42 -0.56
N ALA A 68 -8.42 1.49 0.25
CA ALA A 68 -9.30 1.82 1.35
C ALA A 68 -8.59 2.64 2.44
N GLU A 69 -7.37 2.24 2.84
CA GLU A 69 -6.58 2.98 3.82
C GLU A 69 -6.20 4.38 3.31
N LEU A 70 -5.83 4.51 2.03
CA LEU A 70 -5.47 5.79 1.42
C LEU A 70 -6.68 6.74 1.41
N ALA A 71 -7.87 6.24 1.08
CA ALA A 71 -9.09 7.05 1.09
C ALA A 71 -9.37 7.65 2.48
N ILE A 72 -9.18 6.87 3.55
CA ILE A 72 -9.35 7.34 4.93
C ILE A 72 -8.30 8.43 5.26
N LEU A 73 -7.05 8.24 4.84
CA LEU A 73 -5.99 9.21 5.10
C LEU A 73 -6.19 10.52 4.31
N GLU A 74 -6.68 10.44 3.07
CA GLU A 74 -6.98 11.61 2.25
C GLU A 74 -8.16 12.42 2.81
N ASP A 75 -9.20 11.74 3.31
CA ASP A 75 -10.32 12.39 4.02
C ASP A 75 -9.86 13.08 5.31
N ALA A 76 -9.00 12.43 6.09
CA ALA A 76 -8.40 13.03 7.27
C ALA A 76 -7.54 14.26 6.93
N LYS A 77 -6.83 14.23 5.79
CA LYS A 77 -6.04 15.36 5.28
C LYS A 77 -6.94 16.52 4.90
N GLU A 78 -8.02 16.28 4.16
CA GLU A 78 -8.99 17.31 3.78
C GLU A 78 -9.60 17.96 5.03
N THR A 79 -10.00 17.15 6.00
CA THR A 79 -10.57 17.63 7.27
C THR A 79 -9.57 18.53 8.00
N ALA A 80 -8.31 18.11 8.12
CA ALA A 80 -7.26 18.92 8.74
C ALA A 80 -7.04 20.26 8.00
N GLU A 81 -7.03 20.24 6.66
CA GLU A 81 -6.89 21.46 5.84
C GLU A 81 -8.08 22.41 6.04
N ARG A 82 -9.31 21.87 6.18
CA ARG A 82 -10.52 22.65 6.43
C ARG A 82 -10.51 23.29 7.82
N VAL A 83 -10.05 22.58 8.86
CA VAL A 83 -9.86 23.16 10.21
C VAL A 83 -8.83 24.29 10.18
N VAL A 84 -7.66 24.08 9.55
CA VAL A 84 -6.61 25.11 9.44
C VAL A 84 -7.10 26.35 8.69
N SER A 85 -7.93 26.18 7.66
CA SER A 85 -8.50 27.29 6.89
C SER A 85 -9.63 28.05 7.61
N GLY A 86 -10.04 27.61 8.82
CA GLY A 86 -11.16 28.18 9.57
C GLY A 86 -12.54 27.85 8.99
N LEU A 87 -12.61 26.92 8.03
CA LEU A 87 -13.86 26.43 7.43
C LEU A 87 -14.57 25.39 8.31
N LEU A 88 -13.85 24.80 9.27
CA LEU A 88 -14.40 23.96 10.33
C LEU A 88 -13.94 24.49 11.69
N PRO A 89 -14.79 24.43 12.73
CA PRO A 89 -14.37 24.75 14.08
C PRO A 89 -13.26 23.80 14.53
N ASP A 90 -12.31 24.34 15.28
CA ASP A 90 -11.25 23.55 15.90
C ASP A 90 -11.87 22.82 17.10
N ASP A 91 -12.06 21.50 17.00
CA ASP A 91 -12.65 20.67 18.08
C ASP A 91 -11.84 20.70 19.40
N ARG A 92 -10.71 21.43 19.42
CA ARG A 92 -9.96 21.80 20.62
C ARG A 92 -10.62 22.91 21.47
N THR A 93 -11.82 23.37 21.12
CA THR A 93 -12.59 24.37 21.89
C THR A 93 -13.90 23.84 22.47
N SER A 94 -13.85 22.69 23.14
CA SER A 94 -14.95 22.24 24.02
C SER A 94 -14.39 21.62 25.31
N ALA A 95 -14.43 22.46 26.37
CA ALA A 95 -14.21 22.21 27.80
C ALA A 95 -12.80 21.85 28.29
#